data_AF-A0A4U6TRP1-F1
#
_entry.id   AF-A0A4U6TRP1-F1
#
_cell.length_a   1.000
_cell.length_b   1.000
_cell.length_c   1.000
_cell.angle_alpha   90.00
_cell.angle_beta   90.00
_cell.angle_gamma   90.00
#
_symmetry.space_group_name_H-M   'P 1'
#
loop_
_entity.id
_entity.type
_entity.pdbx_description
1 polymer ?
#
loop_
_entity_poly.entity_id
_entity_poly.type
_entity_poly.pdbx_seq_one_letter_code
_entity_poly.pdbx_strand_id
1 'polypeptide(L)'
;MEWIMRERPYKLSELDYSFLLEFTAKVHGISEAESLFLRVSKEYQKELLYNNLVMAALDLGLIKHSYAYMRKMRELSLPISPYVYNRMIILHSSLGCRKTRSKILSQMKADRVTPHTSTYNILLKIQANNHNIDGVARMFNSSEIT
;
A
#
# COMPACT_ATOMS: atom_id res chain seq x y z
N MET A 1 -10.80 2.35 -24.82
CA MET A 1 -9.43 2.54 -24.27
C MET A 1 -8.35 1.91 -25.16
N GLU A 2 -8.61 0.79 -25.83
CA GLU A 2 -7.66 0.20 -26.82
C GLU A 2 -7.31 1.15 -27.99
N TRP A 3 -8.23 2.03 -28.41
CA TRP A 3 -8.01 2.94 -29.55
C TRP A 3 -6.90 3.98 -29.31
N ILE A 4 -6.77 4.51 -28.08
CA ILE A 4 -5.74 5.51 -27.72
C ILE A 4 -4.33 4.91 -27.82
N MET A 5 -4.18 3.63 -27.52
CA MET A 5 -2.90 2.93 -27.60
C MET A 5 -2.49 2.59 -29.04
N ARG A 6 -3.44 2.58 -29.99
CA ARG A 6 -3.19 2.16 -31.38
C ARG A 6 -2.81 3.30 -32.32
N GLU A 7 -3.31 4.52 -32.07
CA GLU A 7 -3.16 5.63 -33.02
C GLU A 7 -2.01 6.60 -32.71
N ARG A 8 -1.35 6.43 -31.56
CA ARG A 8 -0.27 7.32 -31.14
C ARG A 8 0.89 6.48 -30.60
N PRO A 9 2.10 6.52 -31.19
CA PRO A 9 3.28 5.84 -30.65
C PRO A 9 3.84 6.64 -29.47
N TYR A 10 2.98 6.99 -28.52
CA TYR A 10 3.42 7.53 -27.24
C TYR A 10 3.95 6.35 -26.46
N LYS A 11 5.27 6.30 -26.29
CA LYS A 11 5.92 5.33 -25.44
C LYS A 11 5.45 5.60 -24.01
N LEU A 12 4.49 4.80 -23.55
CA LEU A 12 3.94 4.91 -22.21
C LEU A 12 5.07 4.78 -21.19
N SER A 13 5.10 5.70 -20.24
CA SER A 13 6.01 5.68 -19.12
C SER A 13 5.51 4.71 -18.04
N GLU A 14 6.36 4.42 -17.06
CA GLU A 14 5.96 3.65 -15.87
C GLU A 14 4.80 4.33 -15.11
N LEU A 15 4.77 5.66 -15.09
CA LEU A 15 3.69 6.44 -14.46
C LEU A 15 2.36 6.28 -15.20
N ASP A 16 2.38 6.25 -16.53
CA ASP A 16 1.15 6.06 -17.30
C ASP A 16 0.53 4.68 -17.03
N TYR A 17 1.37 3.63 -16.99
CA TYR A 17 0.91 2.30 -16.60
C TYR A 17 0.43 2.24 -15.15
N SER A 18 1.09 2.96 -14.24
CA SER A 18 0.66 3.09 -12.84
C SER A 18 -0.77 3.64 -12.75
N PHE A 19 -1.07 4.77 -13.42
CA PHE A 19 -2.41 5.35 -13.44
C PHE A 19 -3.44 4.46 -14.11
N LEU A 20 -3.10 3.84 -15.25
CA LEU A 20 -3.98 2.91 -15.95
C LEU A 20 -4.34 1.72 -15.07
N LEU A 21 -3.36 1.17 -14.35
CA LEU A 21 -3.55 0.05 -13.45
C LEU A 21 -4.43 0.42 -12.26
N GLU A 22 -4.17 1.57 -11.62
CA GLU A 22 -4.98 2.06 -10.51
C GLU A 22 -6.44 2.29 -10.95
N PHE A 23 -6.64 2.94 -12.09
CA PHE A 23 -7.97 3.18 -12.65
C PHE A 23 -8.69 1.86 -12.98
N THR A 24 -8.00 0.93 -13.64
CA THR A 24 -8.56 -0.39 -13.99
C THR A 24 -8.97 -1.15 -12.73
N ALA A 25 -8.13 -1.15 -11.69
CA ALA A 25 -8.43 -1.83 -10.44
C ALA A 25 -9.67 -1.25 -9.74
N LYS A 26 -9.84 0.08 -9.78
CA LYS A 26 -11.00 0.76 -9.17
C LYS A 26 -12.30 0.56 -9.95
N VAL A 27 -12.23 0.57 -11.29
CA VAL A 27 -13.43 0.53 -12.15
C VAL A 27 -13.84 -0.90 -12.52
N HIS A 28 -12.86 -1.76 -12.82
CA HIS A 28 -13.07 -3.11 -13.34
C HIS A 28 -12.66 -4.21 -12.34
N GLY A 29 -12.11 -3.83 -11.19
CA GLY A 29 -11.70 -4.75 -10.15
C GLY A 29 -10.27 -5.29 -10.33
N ILE A 30 -9.81 -6.04 -9.31
CA ILE A 30 -8.43 -6.50 -9.23
C ILE A 30 -8.05 -7.47 -10.37
N SER A 31 -8.99 -8.30 -10.84
CA SER A 31 -8.70 -9.33 -11.86
C SER A 31 -8.32 -8.71 -13.21
N GLU A 32 -9.04 -7.65 -13.62
CA GLU A 32 -8.68 -6.93 -14.85
C GLU A 32 -7.40 -6.12 -14.69
N ALA A 33 -7.14 -5.61 -13.49
CA ALA A 33 -5.86 -4.97 -13.19
C ALA A 33 -4.69 -5.95 -13.30
N GLU A 34 -4.82 -7.18 -12.80
CA GLU A 34 -3.81 -8.24 -12.97
C GLU A 34 -3.61 -8.60 -14.45
N SER A 35 -4.70 -8.73 -15.21
CA SER A 35 -4.66 -8.95 -16.66
C SER A 35 -3.93 -7.83 -17.40
N LEU A 36 -4.17 -6.57 -17.01
CA LEU A 36 -3.41 -5.43 -17.53
C LEU A 36 -1.93 -5.51 -17.12
N PHE A 37 -1.63 -5.78 -15.85
CA PHE A 37 -0.27 -5.89 -15.34
C PHE A 37 0.56 -6.93 -16.12
N LEU A 38 -0.02 -8.09 -16.43
CA LEU A 38 0.63 -9.13 -17.23
C LEU A 38 0.91 -8.73 -18.68
N ARG A 39 0.12 -7.80 -19.24
CA ARG A 39 0.34 -7.23 -20.58
C ARG A 39 1.41 -6.14 -20.62
N VAL A 40 1.70 -5.50 -19.48
CA VAL A 40 2.77 -4.51 -19.37
C VAL A 40 4.13 -5.20 -19.51
N SER A 41 5.06 -4.61 -20.27
CA SER A 41 6.43 -5.12 -20.38
C SER A 41 7.10 -5.23 -19.01
N LYS A 42 7.89 -6.29 -18.80
CA LYS A 42 8.59 -6.55 -17.53
C LYS A 42 9.48 -5.38 -17.08
N GLU A 43 9.95 -4.56 -18.00
CA GLU A 43 10.74 -3.35 -17.71
C GLU A 43 9.98 -2.33 -16.83
N TYR A 44 8.65 -2.27 -16.96
CA TYR A 44 7.78 -1.35 -16.24
C TYR A 44 7.07 -2.01 -15.03
N GLN A 45 7.20 -3.33 -14.86
CA GLN A 45 6.64 -4.07 -13.71
C GLN A 45 7.50 -3.89 -12.45
N LYS A 46 7.62 -2.65 -12.00
CA LYS A 46 8.49 -2.21 -10.89
C LYS A 46 7.67 -1.78 -9.68
N GLU A 47 8.30 -1.04 -8.77
CA GLU A 47 7.74 -0.62 -7.49
C GLU A 47 6.38 0.07 -7.64
N LEU A 48 6.18 0.95 -8.63
CA LEU A 48 4.95 1.74 -8.75
C LEU A 48 3.74 0.84 -9.01
N LEU A 49 3.84 -0.04 -10.01
CA LEU A 49 2.74 -0.93 -10.39
C LEU A 49 2.43 -1.94 -9.28
N TYR A 50 3.47 -2.52 -8.66
CA TYR A 50 3.25 -3.45 -7.55
C TYR A 50 2.62 -2.76 -6.33
N ASN A 51 3.08 -1.56 -5.96
CA ASN A 51 2.46 -0.79 -4.87
C ASN A 51 0.98 -0.48 -5.19
N ASN A 52 0.64 -0.18 -6.45
CA ASN A 52 -0.75 0.02 -6.87
C ASN A 52 -1.60 -1.24 -6.75
N LEU A 53 -1.09 -2.42 -7.15
CA LEU A 53 -1.79 -3.70 -6.94
C LEU A 53 -2.04 -3.98 -5.46
N VAL A 54 -1.03 -3.72 -4.61
CA VAL A 54 -1.16 -3.89 -3.16
C VAL A 54 -2.22 -2.94 -2.61
N MET A 55 -2.17 -1.65 -2.96
CA MET A 55 -3.13 -0.65 -2.51
C MET A 55 -4.55 -0.98 -2.96
N ALA A 56 -4.74 -1.35 -4.23
CA ALA A 56 -6.03 -1.76 -4.76
C ALA A 56 -6.59 -3.00 -4.04
N ALA A 57 -5.75 -4.01 -3.78
CA ALA A 57 -6.17 -5.19 -3.03
C ALA A 57 -6.58 -4.84 -1.60
N LEU A 58 -5.85 -3.94 -0.93
CA LEU A 58 -6.20 -3.46 0.41
C LEU A 58 -7.52 -2.67 0.41
N ASP A 59 -7.75 -1.82 -0.59
CA ASP A 59 -8.98 -1.04 -0.73
C ASP A 59 -10.21 -1.91 -0.96
N LEU A 60 -10.04 -3.05 -1.64
CA LEU A 60 -11.08 -4.05 -1.86
C LEU A 60 -11.20 -5.07 -0.70
N GLY A 61 -10.39 -4.94 0.36
CA GLY A 61 -10.39 -5.88 1.50
C GLY A 61 -9.78 -7.26 1.18
N LEU A 62 -9.09 -7.40 0.06
CA LEU A 62 -8.45 -8.64 -0.41
C LEU A 62 -7.09 -8.86 0.25
N ILE A 63 -7.08 -9.04 1.57
CA ILE A 63 -5.87 -9.10 2.40
C ILE A 63 -4.89 -10.20 1.93
N LYS A 64 -5.38 -11.36 1.49
CA LYS A 64 -4.50 -12.43 0.98
C LYS A 64 -3.74 -12.01 -0.28
N HIS A 65 -4.39 -11.27 -1.19
CA HIS A 65 -3.77 -10.77 -2.42
C HIS A 65 -2.72 -9.70 -2.10
N SER A 66 -3.04 -8.76 -1.20
CA SER A 66 -2.09 -7.72 -0.80
C SER A 66 -0.80 -8.33 -0.22
N TYR A 67 -0.90 -9.35 0.64
CA TYR A 67 0.28 -10.05 1.16
C TYR A 67 1.05 -10.83 0.08
N ALA A 68 0.36 -11.40 -0.91
CA ALA A 68 1.01 -12.10 -2.02
C ALA A 68 1.84 -11.15 -2.88
N TYR A 69 1.30 -9.98 -3.23
CA TYR A 69 2.05 -8.96 -3.97
C TYR A 69 3.22 -8.41 -3.15
N MET A 70 3.03 -8.10 -1.86
CA MET A 70 4.13 -7.66 -1.00
C MET A 70 5.25 -8.72 -0.90
N ARG A 71 4.90 -10.01 -0.85
CA ARG A 71 5.90 -11.08 -0.90
C ARG A 71 6.67 -11.06 -2.23
N LYS A 72 5.97 -10.88 -3.35
CA LYS A 72 6.60 -10.75 -4.66
C LYS A 72 7.55 -9.55 -4.73
N MET A 73 7.14 -8.41 -4.17
CA MET A 73 8.01 -7.22 -4.09
C MET A 73 9.28 -7.52 -3.30
N ARG A 74 9.20 -8.23 -2.16
CA ARG A 74 10.38 -8.65 -1.39
C ARG A 74 11.30 -9.58 -2.17
N GLU A 75 10.73 -10.57 -2.87
CA GLU A 75 11.49 -11.49 -3.74
C GLU A 75 12.26 -10.73 -4.84
N LEU A 76 11.67 -9.65 -5.35
CA LEU A 76 12.26 -8.80 -6.39
C LEU A 76 13.11 -7.65 -5.83
N SER A 77 13.30 -7.58 -4.50
CA SER A 77 13.97 -6.47 -3.81
C SER A 77 13.38 -5.08 -4.15
N LEU A 78 12.08 -5.02 -4.44
CA LEU A 78 11.37 -3.76 -4.71
C LEU A 78 10.92 -3.11 -3.39
N PRO A 79 11.08 -1.79 -3.23
CA PRO A 79 10.66 -1.09 -2.04
C PRO A 79 9.14 -1.05 -1.92
N ILE A 80 8.65 -1.29 -0.71
CA ILE A 80 7.23 -1.19 -0.38
C ILE A 80 6.98 0.20 0.19
N SER A 81 5.96 0.87 -0.34
CA SER A 81 5.61 2.22 0.07
C SER A 81 5.15 2.27 1.53
N PRO A 82 5.53 3.30 2.32
CA PRO A 82 4.95 3.56 3.63
C PRO A 82 3.41 3.66 3.61
N TYR A 83 2.84 4.10 2.48
CA TYR A 83 1.38 4.22 2.31
C TYR A 83 0.66 2.86 2.36
N VAL A 84 1.30 1.79 1.88
CA VAL A 84 0.78 0.42 1.99
C VAL A 84 0.62 0.04 3.46
N TYR A 85 1.67 0.25 4.25
CA TYR A 85 1.65 -0.04 5.69
C TYR A 85 0.59 0.78 6.43
N ASN A 86 0.50 2.07 6.12
CA ASN A 86 -0.52 2.96 6.66
C ASN A 86 -1.94 2.44 6.37
N ARG A 87 -2.19 1.99 5.14
CA ARG A 87 -3.48 1.44 4.75
C ARG A 87 -3.81 0.16 5.52
N MET A 88 -2.85 -0.74 5.69
CA MET A 88 -3.02 -1.95 6.51
C MET A 88 -3.32 -1.62 7.98
N ILE A 89 -2.64 -0.63 8.56
CA ILE A 89 -2.91 -0.18 9.93
C ILE A 89 -4.34 0.35 10.07
N ILE A 90 -4.82 1.12 9.09
CA ILE A 90 -6.19 1.64 9.06
C ILE A 90 -7.21 0.50 8.98
N LEU A 91 -6.99 -0.49 8.11
CA LEU A 91 -7.85 -1.67 8.00
C LEU A 91 -7.94 -2.46 9.31
N HIS A 92 -6.87 -2.45 10.10
CA HIS A 92 -6.78 -3.08 11.41
C HIS A 92 -6.93 -2.08 12.57
N SER A 93 -7.76 -1.05 12.42
CA SER A 93 -7.95 0.02 13.43
C SER A 93 -8.78 -0.38 14.66
N SER A 94 -9.57 -1.45 14.59
CA SER A 94 -10.42 -1.89 15.70
C SER A 94 -9.64 -2.23 16.98
N LEU A 95 -10.29 -2.10 18.14
CA LEU A 95 -9.67 -2.28 19.46
C LEU A 95 -8.98 -3.66 19.61
N GLY A 96 -9.58 -4.71 19.05
CA GLY A 96 -9.08 -6.11 19.09
C GLY A 96 -7.82 -6.35 18.24
N CYS A 97 -7.50 -5.45 17.31
CA CYS A 97 -6.40 -5.65 16.36
C CYS A 97 -5.05 -5.08 16.82
N ARG A 98 -4.87 -4.73 18.10
CA ARG A 98 -3.60 -4.19 18.64
C ARG A 98 -2.39 -5.06 18.29
N LYS A 99 -2.47 -6.38 18.54
CA LYS A 99 -1.39 -7.33 18.22
C LYS A 99 -1.06 -7.33 16.73
N THR A 100 -2.06 -7.23 15.86
CA THR A 100 -1.89 -7.17 14.41
C THR A 100 -1.20 -5.88 13.99
N ARG A 101 -1.61 -4.72 14.54
CA ARG A 101 -0.94 -3.43 14.27
C ARG A 101 0.53 -3.45 14.68
N SER A 102 0.86 -4.00 15.85
CA SER A 102 2.25 -4.16 16.28
C SER A 102 3.05 -5.03 15.30
N LYS A 103 2.48 -6.15 14.82
CA LYS A 103 3.13 -6.99 13.80
C LYS A 103 3.36 -6.23 12.49
N ILE A 104 2.40 -5.42 12.04
CA ILE A 104 2.54 -4.60 10.83
C ILE A 104 3.67 -3.58 10.99
N LEU A 105 3.78 -2.91 12.14
CA LEU A 105 4.88 -1.98 12.42
C LEU A 105 6.24 -2.67 12.52
N SER A 106 6.30 -3.88 13.10
CA SER A 106 7.52 -4.69 13.09
C SER A 106 7.92 -5.09 11.67
N GLN A 107 6.95 -5.47 10.82
CA GLN A 107 7.22 -5.80 9.42
C GLN A 107 7.69 -4.58 8.63
N MET A 108 7.10 -3.41 8.86
CA MET A 108 7.50 -2.14 8.25
C MET A 108 8.99 -1.85 8.53
N LYS A 109 9.43 -2.04 9.79
CA LYS A 109 10.84 -1.93 10.17
C LYS A 109 11.72 -3.01 9.54
N ALA A 110 11.26 -4.25 9.50
CA ALA A 110 11.99 -5.37 8.89
C ALA A 110 12.22 -5.16 7.38
N ASP A 111 11.23 -4.58 6.70
CA ASP A 111 11.29 -4.20 5.29
C ASP A 111 12.05 -2.88 5.08
N ARG A 112 12.71 -2.35 6.13
CA ARG A 112 13.50 -1.10 6.14
C ARG A 112 12.71 0.13 5.72
N VAL A 113 11.41 0.14 5.96
CA VAL A 113 10.53 1.27 5.70
C VAL A 113 10.39 2.09 6.98
N THR A 114 10.79 3.35 6.94
CA THR A 114 10.67 4.25 8.08
C THR A 114 9.24 4.76 8.24
N PRO A 115 8.64 4.69 9.44
CA PRO A 115 7.34 5.31 9.70
C PRO A 115 7.38 6.81 9.41
N HIS A 116 6.56 7.25 8.46
CA HIS A 116 6.38 8.67 8.15
C HIS A 116 5.44 9.34 9.17
N THR A 117 5.42 10.67 9.25
CA THR A 117 4.50 11.46 10.10
C THR A 117 3.03 11.03 9.95
N SER A 118 2.63 10.64 8.74
CA SER A 118 1.29 10.12 8.46
C SER A 118 0.98 8.83 9.22
N THR A 119 1.97 7.95 9.39
CA THR A 119 1.88 6.71 10.19
C THR A 119 1.56 7.03 11.65
N TYR A 120 2.29 7.99 12.23
CA TYR A 120 2.10 8.42 13.62
C TYR A 120 0.73 9.07 13.81
N ASN A 121 0.31 9.94 12.90
CA ASN A 121 -1.01 10.57 12.93
C ASN A 121 -2.14 9.54 12.87
N ILE A 122 -2.00 8.50 12.03
CA ILE A 122 -2.95 7.39 11.97
C ILE A 122 -3.02 6.66 13.31
N LEU A 123 -1.86 6.34 13.90
CA LEU A 123 -1.81 5.61 15.17
C LEU A 123 -2.39 6.43 16.32
N LEU A 124 -2.10 7.73 16.39
CA LEU A 124 -2.71 8.67 17.34
C LEU A 124 -4.24 8.68 17.22
N LYS A 125 -4.76 8.84 15.99
CA LYS A 125 -6.20 8.82 15.72
C LYS A 125 -6.84 7.50 16.15
N ILE A 126 -6.19 6.37 15.90
CA ILE A 126 -6.67 5.06 16.34
C ILE A 126 -6.70 4.95 17.87
N GLN A 127 -5.68 5.44 18.59
CA GLN A 127 -5.67 5.39 20.06
C GLN A 127 -6.74 6.31 20.67
N ALA A 128 -6.90 7.51 20.12
CA ALA A 128 -7.93 8.46 20.54
C ALA A 128 -9.35 7.90 20.37
N ASN A 129 -9.64 7.31 19.19
CA ASN A 129 -10.94 6.69 18.92
C ASN A 129 -11.22 5.45 19.79
N ASN A 130 -10.18 4.83 20.34
CA ASN A 130 -10.28 3.69 21.25
C ASN A 130 -10.31 4.11 22.73
N HIS A 131 -10.47 5.41 23.02
CA HIS A 131 -10.42 6.00 24.36
C HIS A 131 -9.15 5.65 25.17
N ASN A 132 -8.06 5.32 24.48
CA ASN A 132 -6.80 4.92 25.10
C ASN A 132 -5.88 6.13 25.25
N ILE A 133 -6.18 6.99 26.24
CA ILE A 133 -5.48 8.25 26.50
C ILE A 133 -3.99 8.02 26.79
N ASP A 134 -3.64 6.96 27.54
CA ASP A 134 -2.24 6.61 27.81
C ASP A 134 -1.47 6.23 26.54
N GLY A 135 -2.15 5.60 25.58
CA GLY A 135 -1.58 5.29 24.27
C GLY A 135 -1.30 6.52 23.43
N VAL A 136 -2.17 7.55 23.51
CA VAL A 136 -1.98 8.85 22.84
C VAL A 136 -0.76 9.57 23.42
N ALA A 137 -0.68 9.69 24.75
CA ALA A 137 0.42 10.39 25.43
C ALA A 137 1.80 9.78 25.11
N ARG A 138 1.92 8.45 25.14
CA ARG A 138 3.18 7.77 24.79
C ARG A 138 3.59 8.01 23.33
N MET A 139 2.62 8.03 22.41
CA MET A 139 2.89 8.20 20.99
C MET A 139 3.33 9.63 20.68
N PHE A 140 2.68 10.62 21.31
CA PHE A 140 3.03 12.04 21.19
C PHE A 140 4.49 12.30 21.62
N ASN A 141 4.87 11.78 22.79
CA ASN A 141 6.24 11.91 23.30
C ASN A 141 7.26 11.19 22.41
N SER A 142 6.88 10.12 21.70
CA SER A 142 7.79 9.41 20.78
C SER A 142 8.01 10.13 19.45
N SER A 143 7.05 10.97 19.03
CA SER A 143 7.15 11.75 17.79
C SER A 143 7.93 13.06 17.95
N GLU A 144 8.11 13.57 19.18
CA GLU A 144 8.90 14.79 19.45
C GLU A 144 10.42 14.53 19.58
N ILE A 145 10.85 13.26 19.62
CA ILE A 145 12.26 12.86 19.85
C ILE A 145 12.98 12.48 18.54
N THR A 146 12.35 12.65 17.36
CA THR A 146 12.98 12.39 16.04
C THR A 146 13.05 13.67 15.23
#